data_AF-A0AAW9L4L6-F1
#
_entry.id   AF-A0AAW9L4L6-F1
#
_cell.length_a   1.000
_cell.length_b   1.000
_cell.length_c   1.000
_cell.angle_alpha   90.00
_cell.angle_beta   90.00
_cell.angle_gamma   90.00
#
_symmetry.space_group_name_H-M   'P 1'
#
loop_
_entity.id
_entity.type
_entity.pdbx_description
1 polymer ?
#
loop_
_entity_poly.entity_id
_entity_poly.type
_entity_poly.pdbx_seq_one_letter_code
_entity_poly.pdbx_strand_id
1 'polypeptide(L)'
;MGTNYFDPIGLHVDPGTTVRFEIAAGAHSATAYESRVPSEASAFDSGVISSGGFEYTFTEPGTYDYYCIPHKSVGMVGRIVVGSPGGPAEESPIPDGEVPDSDAIVERGSVAYGSSTGGDASPDDGMMGHGTSSGAGMMNGRNGGAMSGRNGGWSGGLPFVGGGLGLLGLLGGLLYWALGRDGSSHGSDDAAMETLRRRYARGEIDEAEFQRRRERLVKKQRN
;
A
#
# COMPACT_ATOMS: atom_id res chain seq x y z
N MET A 1 4.54 -20.06 3.08
CA MET A 1 4.92 -18.69 3.50
C MET A 1 5.59 -18.02 2.32
N GLY A 2 5.40 -16.70 2.13
CA GLY A 2 6.09 -15.96 1.06
C GLY A 2 7.60 -15.99 1.25
N THR A 3 8.39 -15.58 0.26
CA THR A 3 9.87 -15.56 0.35
C THR A 3 10.44 -14.20 0.78
N ASN A 4 9.59 -13.17 0.92
CA ASN A 4 10.00 -11.78 1.12
C ASN A 4 9.25 -11.19 2.33
N TYR A 5 9.80 -11.36 3.52
CA TYR A 5 9.21 -10.88 4.76
C TYR A 5 10.30 -10.59 5.80
N PHE A 6 9.98 -9.73 6.77
CA PHE A 6 10.74 -9.60 8.00
C PHE A 6 10.12 -10.51 9.06
N ASP A 7 10.95 -11.19 9.85
CA ASP A 7 10.51 -11.98 11.00
C ASP A 7 11.42 -11.71 12.20
N PRO A 8 10.89 -11.14 13.30
CA PRO A 8 9.51 -10.69 13.45
C PRO A 8 9.15 -9.52 12.51
N ILE A 9 7.87 -9.41 12.15
CA ILE A 9 7.34 -8.26 11.37
C ILE A 9 7.08 -7.04 12.28
N GLY A 10 6.87 -7.28 13.57
CA GLY A 10 6.73 -6.26 14.60
C GLY A 10 7.67 -6.52 15.77
N LEU A 11 8.42 -5.53 16.23
CA LEU A 11 9.37 -5.66 17.34
C LEU A 11 9.30 -4.46 18.29
N HIS A 12 9.23 -4.72 19.60
CA HIS A 12 9.35 -3.71 20.64
C HIS A 12 10.74 -3.77 21.27
N VAL A 13 11.37 -2.61 21.42
CA VAL A 13 12.70 -2.48 22.05
C VAL A 13 12.76 -1.25 22.94
N ASP A 14 13.69 -1.25 23.89
CA ASP A 14 14.00 -0.05 24.68
C ASP A 14 14.88 0.93 23.89
N PRO A 15 14.78 2.24 24.16
CA PRO A 15 15.73 3.23 23.63
C PRO A 15 17.19 2.86 23.94
N GLY A 16 18.06 3.01 22.93
CA GLY A 16 19.46 2.60 22.95
C GLY A 16 19.71 1.16 22.49
N THR A 17 18.67 0.39 22.16
CA THR A 17 18.83 -0.98 21.66
C THR A 17 19.40 -0.99 20.24
N THR A 18 20.44 -1.81 20.02
CA THR A 18 20.92 -2.14 18.68
C THR A 18 20.15 -3.34 18.14
N VAL A 19 19.48 -3.18 17.00
CA VAL A 19 18.82 -4.26 16.28
C VAL A 19 19.68 -4.63 15.08
N ARG A 20 19.89 -5.94 14.90
CA ARG A 20 20.56 -6.50 13.74
C ARG A 20 19.54 -7.13 12.78
N PHE A 21 19.49 -6.60 11.57
CA PHE A 21 18.76 -7.18 10.44
C PHE A 21 19.65 -8.21 9.76
N GLU A 22 19.34 -9.49 9.92
CA GLU A 22 20.08 -10.59 9.29
C GLU A 22 19.39 -11.02 8.00
N ILE A 23 20.19 -11.28 6.96
CA ILE A 23 19.67 -11.85 5.72
C ILE A 23 19.75 -13.37 5.76
N ALA A 24 18.59 -14.02 5.68
CA ALA A 24 18.51 -15.47 5.63
C ALA A 24 18.89 -16.04 4.26
N ALA A 25 18.41 -15.41 3.18
CA ALA A 25 18.69 -15.76 1.80
C ALA A 25 18.33 -14.60 0.86
N GLY A 26 18.72 -14.68 -0.41
CA GLY A 26 18.30 -13.73 -1.44
C GLY A 26 19.02 -12.39 -1.35
N ALA A 27 18.31 -11.32 -1.71
CA ALA A 27 18.81 -9.95 -1.68
C ALA A 27 17.74 -9.03 -1.09
N HIS A 28 18.04 -8.40 0.04
CA HIS A 28 17.08 -7.61 0.81
C HIS A 28 17.73 -6.33 1.33
N SER A 29 16.93 -5.37 1.76
CA SER A 29 17.38 -4.24 2.56
C SER A 29 16.49 -4.09 3.79
N ALA A 30 16.97 -3.34 4.77
CA ALA A 30 16.18 -2.73 5.84
C ALA A 30 16.33 -1.22 5.68
N THR A 31 15.25 -0.57 5.24
CA THR A 31 15.24 0.84 4.86
C THR A 31 14.04 1.53 5.51
N ALA A 32 14.26 2.55 6.32
CA ALA A 32 13.20 3.31 6.96
C ALA A 32 12.40 4.13 5.94
N TYR A 33 11.11 4.29 6.19
CA TYR A 33 10.35 5.37 5.56
C TYR A 33 10.73 6.69 6.23
N GLU A 34 11.42 7.58 5.52
CA GLU A 34 11.88 8.87 6.07
C GLU A 34 10.75 9.70 6.70
N SER A 35 9.54 9.62 6.13
CA SER A 35 8.36 10.32 6.66
C SER A 35 7.60 9.56 7.75
N ARG A 36 8.11 8.42 8.23
CA ARG A 36 7.44 7.53 9.20
C ARG A 36 8.43 6.98 10.24
N VAL A 37 9.34 7.85 10.66
CA VAL A 37 10.19 7.69 11.84
C VAL A 37 10.01 8.90 12.75
N PRO A 38 10.36 8.83 14.06
CA PRO A 38 10.33 9.99 14.95
C PRO A 38 11.11 11.18 14.36
N SER A 39 10.63 12.40 14.55
CA SER A 39 11.20 13.61 13.91
C SER A 39 12.67 13.84 14.25
N GLU A 40 13.08 13.43 15.45
CA GLU A 40 14.45 13.57 15.93
C GLU A 40 15.36 12.39 15.52
N ALA A 41 14.79 11.35 14.90
CA ALA A 41 15.52 10.17 14.49
C ALA A 41 16.08 10.31 13.07
N SER A 42 17.25 9.74 12.83
CA SER A 42 17.79 9.59 11.49
C SER A 42 17.20 8.37 10.80
N ALA A 43 16.64 8.54 9.60
CA ALA A 43 16.21 7.40 8.78
C ALA A 43 17.41 6.49 8.45
N PHE A 44 17.23 5.18 8.59
CA PHE A 44 18.27 4.19 8.31
C PHE A 44 18.08 3.55 6.94
N ASP A 45 19.17 3.16 6.31
CA ASP A 45 19.16 2.37 5.08
C ASP A 45 20.39 1.46 5.03
N SER A 46 20.18 0.14 4.98
CA SER A 46 21.26 -0.83 4.83
C SER A 46 21.85 -0.88 3.42
N GLY A 47 21.15 -0.33 2.43
CA GLY A 47 21.31 -0.73 1.03
C GLY A 47 20.88 -2.19 0.81
N VAL A 48 20.91 -2.65 -0.44
CA VAL A 48 20.61 -4.05 -0.75
C VAL A 48 21.82 -4.92 -0.37
N ILE A 49 21.61 -5.82 0.58
CA ILE A 49 22.57 -6.83 1.03
C ILE A 49 22.15 -8.21 0.54
N SER A 50 23.13 -9.08 0.29
CA SER A 50 22.92 -10.47 -0.15
C SER A 50 23.59 -11.51 0.76
N SER A 51 24.30 -11.05 1.79
CA SER A 51 24.90 -11.87 2.85
C SER A 51 25.17 -11.04 4.10
N GLY A 52 25.20 -11.66 5.28
CA GLY A 52 25.55 -11.00 6.54
C GLY A 52 24.36 -10.29 7.21
N GLY A 53 24.53 -9.03 7.59
CA GLY A 53 23.48 -8.26 8.22
C GLY A 53 23.84 -6.78 8.34
N PHE A 54 22.85 -5.99 8.74
CA PHE A 54 22.95 -4.57 9.01
C PHE A 54 22.53 -4.31 10.46
N GLU A 55 23.25 -3.45 11.17
CA GLU A 55 22.94 -3.07 12.54
C GLU A 55 22.54 -1.61 12.61
N TYR A 56 21.53 -1.30 13.41
CA TYR A 56 21.13 0.06 13.70
C TYR A 56 20.73 0.19 15.17
N THR A 57 21.20 1.28 15.81
CA THR A 57 20.89 1.59 17.21
C THR A 57 19.75 2.59 17.26
N PHE A 58 18.65 2.18 17.88
CA PHE A 58 17.42 2.97 18.00
C PHE A 58 17.47 3.80 19.28
N THR A 59 17.75 5.10 19.19
CA THR A 59 17.85 5.98 20.37
C THR A 59 16.58 6.75 20.66
N GLU A 60 15.89 7.24 19.63
CA GLU A 60 14.71 8.07 19.82
C GLU A 60 13.46 7.21 20.06
N PRO A 61 12.65 7.49 21.10
CA PRO A 61 11.39 6.81 21.29
C PRO A 61 10.39 7.09 20.15
N GLY A 62 9.55 6.11 19.86
CA GLY A 62 8.47 6.20 18.88
C GLY A 62 8.43 5.01 17.93
N THR A 63 7.63 5.14 16.88
CA THR A 63 7.36 4.08 15.92
C THR A 63 8.13 4.31 14.63
N TYR A 64 8.82 3.26 14.18
CA TYR A 64 9.64 3.23 12.97
C TYR A 64 9.04 2.23 12.00
N ASP A 65 8.47 2.72 10.90
CA ASP A 65 8.09 1.86 9.78
C ASP A 65 9.27 1.75 8.80
N TYR A 66 9.49 0.54 8.30
CA TYR A 66 10.57 0.26 7.36
C TYR A 66 10.15 -0.77 6.30
N TYR A 67 10.94 -0.86 5.24
CA TYR A 67 10.68 -1.69 4.09
C TYR A 67 11.97 -2.25 3.49
N CYS A 68 11.80 -3.23 2.62
CA CYS A 68 12.84 -3.76 1.77
C CYS A 68 12.73 -3.14 0.36
N ILE A 69 13.77 -2.43 -0.10
CA ILE A 69 13.79 -1.72 -1.40
C ILE A 69 13.31 -2.60 -2.56
N PRO A 70 13.87 -3.80 -2.81
CA PRO A 70 13.44 -4.64 -3.93
C PRO A 70 12.05 -5.27 -3.76
N HIS A 71 11.49 -5.27 -2.55
CA HIS A 71 10.31 -6.08 -2.22
C HIS A 71 9.16 -5.31 -1.56
N LYS A 72 9.25 -3.97 -1.45
CA LYS A 72 8.17 -3.17 -0.85
C LYS A 72 6.86 -3.29 -1.63
N SER A 73 6.92 -3.34 -2.97
CA SER A 73 5.73 -3.48 -3.82
C SER A 73 4.98 -4.80 -3.64
N VAL A 74 5.60 -5.78 -2.97
CA VAL A 74 5.00 -7.07 -2.61
C VAL A 74 4.81 -7.23 -1.09
N GLY A 75 4.88 -6.14 -0.32
CA GLY A 75 4.54 -6.13 1.10
C GLY A 75 5.66 -6.51 2.06
N MET A 76 6.92 -6.48 1.65
CA MET A 76 8.03 -6.68 2.58
C MET A 76 8.30 -5.41 3.38
N VAL A 77 7.48 -5.21 4.40
CA VAL A 77 7.49 -4.09 5.34
C VAL A 77 7.54 -4.61 6.78
N GLY A 78 7.95 -3.77 7.71
CA GLY A 78 7.96 -4.08 9.14
C GLY A 78 7.85 -2.83 10.00
N ARG A 79 7.63 -3.06 11.29
CA ARG A 79 7.47 -2.00 12.31
C ARG A 79 8.31 -2.29 13.54
N ILE A 80 9.06 -1.29 13.99
CA ILE A 80 9.74 -1.31 15.28
C ILE A 80 9.15 -0.21 16.16
N VAL A 81 8.77 -0.55 17.39
CA VAL A 81 8.38 0.41 18.43
C VAL A 81 9.52 0.54 19.41
N VAL A 82 10.00 1.76 19.63
CA VAL A 82 11.10 2.07 20.55
C VAL A 82 10.50 2.78 21.77
N GLY A 83 10.53 2.12 22.93
CA GLY A 83 9.89 2.62 24.14
C GLY A 83 8.36 2.60 24.03
N SER A 84 7.74 3.68 23.56
CA SER A 84 6.28 3.79 23.41
C SER A 84 5.88 4.20 22.00
N PRO A 85 4.70 3.79 21.50
CA PRO A 85 4.23 4.18 20.18
C PRO A 85 4.13 5.70 20.03
N GLY A 86 4.51 6.22 18.86
CA GLY A 86 4.41 7.64 18.60
C GLY A 86 5.10 8.09 17.31
N GLY A 87 4.86 9.36 16.96
CA GLY A 87 5.42 9.98 15.77
C GLY A 87 4.63 9.69 14.49
N PRO A 88 5.16 10.11 13.33
CA PRO A 88 4.43 10.13 12.06
C PRO A 88 3.91 8.76 11.59
N ALA A 89 4.54 7.66 12.01
CA ALA A 89 4.10 6.31 11.68
C ALA A 89 2.73 5.93 12.28
N GLU A 90 2.28 6.64 13.32
CA GLU A 90 0.96 6.43 13.94
C GLU A 90 -0.14 7.28 13.30
N GLU A 91 0.21 8.28 12.50
CA GLU A 91 -0.76 9.24 11.96
C GLU A 91 -1.54 8.70 10.75
N SER A 92 -1.02 7.65 10.10
CA SER A 92 -1.61 7.05 8.91
C SER A 92 -1.14 5.61 8.74
N PRO A 93 -1.86 4.77 7.98
CA PRO A 93 -1.41 3.42 7.66
C PRO A 93 -0.10 3.39 6.87
N ILE A 94 0.66 2.30 7.00
CA ILE A 94 1.87 2.06 6.20
C ILE A 94 1.51 1.93 4.70
N PRO A 95 2.30 2.49 3.77
CA PRO A 95 1.86 2.63 2.37
C PRO A 95 1.92 1.35 1.53
N ASP A 96 2.88 0.46 1.78
CA ASP A 96 3.21 -0.65 0.87
C ASP A 96 2.85 -2.04 1.42
N GLY A 97 2.05 -2.13 2.50
CA GLY A 97 1.68 -3.42 3.09
C GLY A 97 0.87 -3.29 4.37
N GLU A 98 0.91 -4.33 5.19
CA GLU A 98 0.28 -4.37 6.52
C GLU A 98 1.36 -4.70 7.54
N VAL A 99 1.28 -4.05 8.70
CA VAL A 99 2.11 -4.33 9.87
C VAL A 99 1.19 -4.47 11.09
N PRO A 100 1.60 -5.21 12.14
CA PRO A 100 0.82 -5.29 13.37
C PRO A 100 0.66 -3.91 14.02
N ASP A 101 -0.44 -3.73 14.75
CA ASP A 101 -0.67 -2.52 15.55
C ASP A 101 0.44 -2.34 16.59
N SER A 102 0.84 -1.10 16.82
CA SER A 102 1.93 -0.77 17.75
C SER A 102 1.65 -1.22 19.17
N ASP A 103 0.39 -1.11 19.63
CA ASP A 103 -0.02 -1.61 20.95
C ASP A 103 0.14 -3.14 21.06
N ALA A 104 -0.18 -3.88 20.00
CA ALA A 104 0.02 -5.32 19.96
C ALA A 104 1.51 -5.70 19.95
N ILE A 105 2.35 -4.89 19.31
CA ILE A 105 3.81 -5.04 19.32
C ILE A 105 4.35 -4.82 20.74
N VAL A 106 3.92 -3.76 21.42
CA VAL A 106 4.33 -3.45 22.80
C VAL A 106 3.87 -4.52 23.78
N GLU A 107 2.62 -5.00 23.66
CA GLU A 107 2.08 -6.03 24.55
C GLU A 107 2.82 -7.37 24.41
N ARG A 108 3.14 -7.77 23.16
CA ARG A 108 3.73 -9.08 22.88
C ARG A 108 5.26 -9.08 22.84
N GLY A 109 5.88 -7.91 22.81
CA GLY A 109 7.32 -7.72 22.62
C GLY A 109 7.80 -8.00 21.20
N SER A 110 7.28 -9.04 20.55
CA SER A 110 7.51 -9.34 19.14
C SER A 110 6.30 -10.01 18.50
N VAL A 111 6.07 -9.72 17.22
CA VAL A 111 5.00 -10.29 16.43
C VAL A 111 5.60 -10.95 15.20
N ALA A 112 5.47 -12.28 15.13
CA ALA A 112 5.99 -13.06 14.02
C ALA A 112 5.21 -12.82 12.73
N TYR A 113 5.89 -12.93 11.60
CA TYR A 113 5.24 -12.82 10.30
C TYR A 113 4.16 -13.91 10.12
N GLY A 114 2.98 -13.50 9.66
CA GLY A 114 1.85 -14.41 9.43
C GLY A 114 1.16 -14.89 10.71
N SER A 115 1.52 -14.38 11.89
CA SER A 115 0.70 -14.54 13.08
C SER A 115 -0.58 -13.72 12.89
N SER A 116 -1.74 -14.37 12.97
CA SER A 116 -3.03 -13.69 12.84
C SER A 116 -3.20 -12.73 14.02
N THR A 117 -3.03 -11.43 13.81
CA THR A 117 -3.72 -10.43 14.61
C THR A 117 -5.19 -10.50 14.21
N GLY A 118 -5.88 -11.51 14.74
CA GLY A 118 -7.32 -11.57 14.76
C GLY A 118 -7.80 -10.33 15.50
N GLY A 119 -8.17 -9.30 14.76
CA GLY A 119 -9.08 -8.28 15.24
C GLY A 119 -10.45 -8.91 15.26
N ASP A 120 -10.83 -9.39 16.44
CA ASP A 120 -12.18 -9.81 16.76
C ASP A 120 -13.07 -8.56 16.71
N ALA A 121 -13.48 -8.16 15.51
CA ALA A 121 -14.66 -7.34 15.36
C ALA A 121 -15.87 -8.26 15.64
N SER A 122 -16.30 -8.31 16.89
CA SER A 122 -17.54 -8.98 17.28
C SER A 122 -18.70 -8.46 16.44
N PRO A 123 -19.49 -9.32 15.77
CA PRO A 123 -20.73 -8.92 15.12
C PRO A 123 -21.87 -9.03 16.13
N ASP A 124 -21.85 -8.22 17.18
CA ASP A 124 -22.97 -8.06 18.10
C ASP A 124 -23.33 -6.58 18.30
N ASP A 125 -23.89 -5.98 17.25
CA ASP A 125 -24.86 -4.90 17.44
C ASP A 125 -25.91 -4.98 16.32
N GLY A 126 -26.62 -6.10 16.32
CA GLY A 126 -27.98 -6.13 15.81
C GLY A 126 -28.89 -5.48 16.84
N MET A 127 -29.60 -4.42 16.43
CA MET A 127 -31.01 -4.10 16.75
C MET A 127 -31.23 -2.59 16.59
N MET A 128 -32.11 -2.22 15.64
CA MET A 128 -33.34 -1.45 15.87
C MET A 128 -33.79 -0.84 14.54
N GLY A 129 -34.79 -1.48 13.93
CA GLY A 129 -35.64 -0.80 12.97
C GLY A 129 -36.52 0.22 13.70
N HIS A 130 -36.67 1.39 13.11
CA HIS A 130 -37.86 2.21 13.33
C HIS A 130 -38.24 2.90 12.01
N GLY A 131 -39.40 2.51 11.48
CA GLY A 131 -40.04 3.21 10.38
C GLY A 131 -40.81 4.42 10.88
N THR A 132 -40.75 5.51 10.13
CA THR A 132 -41.78 6.56 10.03
C THR A 132 -41.66 7.11 8.60
N SER A 133 -42.61 6.79 7.71
CA SER A 133 -43.78 7.59 7.33
C SER A 133 -43.49 8.85 6.50
N SER A 134 -43.98 8.79 5.24
CA SER A 134 -44.73 9.86 4.56
C SER A 134 -44.02 11.15 4.13
N GLY A 135 -44.10 11.46 2.82
CA GLY A 135 -43.97 12.83 2.33
C GLY A 135 -43.71 12.94 0.83
N ALA A 136 -44.76 13.23 0.06
CA ALA A 136 -44.74 13.45 -1.39
C ALA A 136 -44.53 14.94 -1.78
N GLY A 137 -44.12 15.17 -3.03
CA GLY A 137 -44.24 16.45 -3.77
C GLY A 137 -42.97 17.33 -3.74
N MET A 138 -42.59 18.11 -4.75
CA MET A 138 -43.22 18.56 -6.00
C MET A 138 -42.14 18.95 -7.03
N MET A 139 -42.56 19.00 -8.30
CA MET A 139 -41.82 19.43 -9.50
C MET A 139 -41.67 20.96 -9.63
N ASN A 140 -40.97 21.34 -10.72
CA ASN A 140 -40.90 22.64 -11.42
C ASN A 140 -39.70 23.53 -11.04
N GLY A 141 -38.93 24.16 -11.95
CA GLY A 141 -38.96 24.26 -13.40
C GLY A 141 -38.01 25.38 -13.88
N ARG A 142 -37.31 25.12 -14.99
CA ARG A 142 -37.01 26.00 -16.15
C ARG A 142 -36.49 27.45 -15.96
N ASN A 143 -35.27 27.70 -16.47
CA ASN A 143 -34.80 28.79 -17.38
C ASN A 143 -33.28 28.93 -17.19
N GLY A 144 -32.39 28.95 -18.18
CA GLY A 144 -32.44 29.59 -19.49
C GLY A 144 -31.49 30.79 -19.47
N GLY A 145 -30.33 30.71 -20.15
CA GLY A 145 -29.38 31.83 -20.22
C GLY A 145 -28.06 31.47 -20.89
N ALA A 146 -28.00 31.62 -22.21
CA ALA A 146 -26.78 31.64 -23.00
C ALA A 146 -26.06 32.98 -22.84
N MET A 147 -24.71 32.99 -22.87
CA MET A 147 -23.94 34.12 -23.40
C MET A 147 -22.57 33.66 -23.91
N SER A 148 -22.39 33.84 -25.21
CA SER A 148 -21.15 33.81 -25.98
C SER A 148 -20.43 35.17 -25.94
N GLY A 149 -19.10 35.15 -26.01
CA GLY A 149 -18.22 36.31 -26.28
C GLY A 149 -16.87 36.10 -25.60
N ARG A 150 -15.77 35.68 -26.24
CA ARG A 150 -14.96 36.21 -27.37
C ARG A 150 -14.08 37.42 -27.00
N ASN A 151 -12.81 37.29 -27.40
CA ASN A 151 -11.65 38.21 -27.36
C ASN A 151 -10.90 38.30 -26.03
N GLY A 152 -9.57 38.29 -25.98
CA GLY A 152 -8.55 38.35 -27.02
C GLY A 152 -7.15 38.25 -26.38
N GLY A 153 -6.17 37.72 -27.10
CA GLY A 153 -4.78 37.63 -26.62
C GLY A 153 -3.99 38.92 -26.83
N TRP A 154 -2.85 39.04 -26.15
CA TRP A 154 -1.58 39.54 -26.68
C TRP A 154 -0.46 39.27 -25.66
N SER A 155 0.73 39.05 -26.21
CA SER A 155 1.99 38.56 -25.69
C SER A 155 2.68 39.29 -24.53
N GLY A 156 3.64 38.58 -23.90
CA GLY A 156 4.90 39.21 -23.47
C GLY A 156 5.77 38.36 -22.55
N GLY A 157 6.93 37.90 -23.07
CA GLY A 157 8.16 37.78 -22.27
C GLY A 157 8.64 36.38 -21.90
N LEU A 158 9.63 35.88 -22.63
CA LEU A 158 10.60 34.90 -22.12
C LEU A 158 11.50 35.57 -21.05
N PRO A 159 12.09 34.77 -20.15
CA PRO A 159 13.55 34.60 -20.31
C PRO A 159 14.00 33.14 -20.34
N PHE A 160 14.75 32.80 -21.41
CA PHE A 160 15.81 31.79 -21.33
C PHE A 160 16.99 32.40 -20.56
N VAL A 161 17.53 31.70 -19.55
CA VAL A 161 18.98 31.41 -19.39
C VAL A 161 19.15 30.22 -18.44
N GLY A 162 19.84 29.17 -18.91
CA GLY A 162 20.37 28.04 -18.13
C GLY A 162 19.62 26.73 -18.41
N GLY A 163 20.07 25.78 -19.22
CA GLY A 163 21.38 25.52 -19.81
C GLY A 163 21.70 24.03 -19.66
N GLY A 164 21.44 23.24 -20.70
CA GLY A 164 21.98 21.90 -20.93
C GLY A 164 21.48 20.76 -20.02
N LEU A 165 20.71 19.81 -20.59
CA LEU A 165 20.52 18.38 -20.21
C LEU A 165 19.11 17.82 -20.53
N GLY A 166 18.29 18.52 -21.31
CA GLY A 166 16.91 18.06 -21.60
C GLY A 166 16.74 17.02 -22.72
N LEU A 167 17.77 16.65 -23.48
CA LEU A 167 17.60 15.93 -24.76
C LEU A 167 17.95 14.44 -24.77
N LEU A 168 18.51 13.88 -23.71
CA LEU A 168 18.77 12.42 -23.61
C LEU A 168 17.63 11.63 -22.93
N GLY A 169 16.84 12.26 -22.07
CA GLY A 169 15.72 11.60 -21.38
C GLY A 169 14.51 11.28 -22.27
N LEU A 170 14.27 12.08 -23.31
CA LEU A 170 13.08 11.94 -24.16
C LEU A 170 13.19 10.76 -25.13
N LEU A 171 14.39 10.46 -25.66
CA LEU A 171 14.58 9.33 -26.57
C LEU A 171 14.64 7.98 -25.83
N GLY A 172 15.22 7.95 -24.62
CA GLY A 172 15.25 6.74 -23.79
C GLY A 172 13.87 6.33 -23.27
N GLY A 173 13.05 7.30 -22.85
CA GLY A 173 11.67 7.03 -22.40
C GLY A 173 10.77 6.52 -23.52
N LEU A 174 10.96 7.00 -24.75
CA LEU A 174 10.16 6.59 -25.90
C LEU A 174 10.54 5.18 -26.41
N LEU A 175 11.81 4.80 -26.28
CA LEU A 175 12.29 3.44 -26.59
C LEU A 175 11.83 2.41 -25.54
N TYR A 176 11.80 2.79 -24.26
CA TYR A 176 11.28 1.94 -23.16
C TYR A 176 9.77 1.68 -23.29
N TRP A 177 9.00 2.69 -23.72
CA TRP A 177 7.55 2.55 -23.93
C TRP A 177 7.18 1.72 -25.18
N ALA A 178 8.03 1.75 -26.23
CA ALA A 178 7.78 1.01 -27.47
C ALA A 178 8.10 -0.50 -27.37
N LEU A 179 8.98 -0.91 -26.46
CA LEU A 179 9.39 -2.31 -26.30
C LEU A 179 8.60 -3.09 -25.22
N GLY A 180 7.82 -2.43 -24.37
CA GLY A 180 7.06 -3.06 -23.28
C GLY A 180 5.60 -3.37 -23.60
N ARG A 181 5.19 -3.31 -24.86
CA ARG A 181 3.77 -3.37 -25.27
C ARG A 181 3.37 -4.75 -25.79
N ASP A 182 3.47 -5.77 -24.94
CA ASP A 182 2.87 -7.08 -25.21
C ASP A 182 1.63 -7.30 -24.33
N GLY A 183 0.53 -7.62 -25.01
CA GLY A 183 -0.83 -7.65 -24.47
C GLY A 183 -1.11 -8.84 -23.55
N SER A 184 -1.96 -8.60 -22.55
CA SER A 184 -2.38 -9.64 -21.61
C SER A 184 -3.83 -9.41 -21.14
N SER A 185 -4.77 -9.40 -22.08
CA SER A 185 -6.20 -9.55 -21.75
C SER A 185 -6.59 -11.00 -21.46
N HIS A 186 -5.92 -11.99 -22.06
CA HIS A 186 -6.26 -13.41 -21.87
C HIS A 186 -5.68 -14.03 -20.59
N GLY A 187 -4.44 -13.68 -20.21
CA GLY A 187 -3.81 -14.23 -18.99
C GLY A 187 -4.39 -13.69 -17.68
N SER A 188 -4.91 -12.46 -17.68
CA SER A 188 -5.52 -11.85 -16.48
C SER A 188 -6.90 -12.45 -16.17
N ASP A 189 -7.68 -12.79 -17.20
CA ASP A 189 -8.99 -13.41 -17.02
C ASP A 189 -8.87 -14.91 -16.63
N ASP A 190 -7.86 -15.62 -17.13
CA ASP A 190 -7.54 -17.00 -16.69
C ASP A 190 -7.11 -17.03 -15.22
N ALA A 191 -6.26 -16.08 -14.80
CA ALA A 191 -5.88 -15.90 -13.40
C ALA A 191 -7.10 -15.55 -12.51
N ALA A 192 -8.06 -14.79 -13.03
CA ALA A 192 -9.29 -14.45 -12.32
C ALA A 192 -10.17 -15.70 -12.09
N MET A 193 -10.28 -16.59 -13.08
CA MET A 193 -11.02 -17.85 -12.96
C MET A 193 -10.34 -18.83 -11.99
N GLU A 194 -9.00 -18.90 -11.99
CA GLU A 194 -8.26 -19.73 -11.04
C GLU A 194 -8.43 -19.24 -9.60
N THR A 195 -8.33 -17.93 -9.39
CA THR A 195 -8.56 -17.31 -8.09
C THR A 195 -9.98 -17.61 -7.59
N LEU A 196 -10.99 -17.49 -8.45
CA LEU A 196 -12.38 -17.76 -8.10
C LEU A 196 -12.60 -19.24 -7.68
N ARG A 197 -11.99 -20.19 -8.39
CA ARG A 197 -12.03 -21.63 -8.03
C ARG A 197 -11.36 -21.90 -6.68
N ARG A 198 -10.22 -21.25 -6.41
CA ARG A 198 -9.48 -21.42 -5.15
C ARG A 198 -10.29 -20.96 -3.94
N ARG A 199 -11.03 -19.85 -4.07
CA ARG A 199 -11.91 -19.34 -3.00
C ARG A 199 -13.09 -20.26 -2.72
N TYR A 200 -13.70 -20.80 -3.78
CA TYR A 200 -14.78 -21.79 -3.63
C TYR A 200 -14.28 -23.09 -2.98
N ALA A 201 -13.14 -23.62 -3.41
CA ALA A 201 -12.55 -24.82 -2.81
C ALA A 201 -12.17 -24.66 -1.33
N ARG A 202 -11.91 -23.43 -0.87
CA ARG A 202 -11.65 -23.09 0.53
C ARG A 202 -12.92 -22.78 1.34
N GLY A 203 -14.09 -22.72 0.69
CA GLY A 203 -15.36 -22.36 1.32
C GLY A 203 -15.52 -20.86 1.63
N GLU A 204 -14.67 -19.99 1.07
CA GLU A 204 -14.76 -18.53 1.25
C GLU A 204 -15.95 -17.90 0.52
N ILE A 205 -16.50 -18.61 -0.46
CA ILE A 205 -17.68 -18.19 -1.22
C ILE A 205 -18.63 -19.38 -1.37
N ASP A 206 -19.93 -19.12 -1.29
CA ASP A 206 -20.94 -20.13 -1.53
C ASP A 206 -21.09 -20.44 -3.04
N GLU A 207 -21.78 -21.54 -3.35
CA GLU A 207 -22.02 -22.00 -4.73
C GLU A 207 -22.73 -20.92 -5.57
N ALA A 208 -23.69 -20.19 -4.99
CA ALA A 208 -24.47 -19.20 -5.72
C ALA A 208 -23.60 -17.99 -6.11
N GLU A 209 -22.72 -17.53 -5.21
CA GLU A 209 -21.71 -16.49 -5.43
C GLU A 209 -20.69 -16.92 -6.49
N PHE A 210 -20.23 -18.18 -6.43
CA PHE A 210 -19.30 -18.75 -7.40
C PHE A 210 -19.89 -18.74 -8.81
N GLN A 211 -21.11 -19.23 -8.98
CA GLN A 211 -21.77 -19.29 -10.29
C GLN A 211 -22.00 -17.90 -10.90
N ARG A 212 -22.50 -16.94 -10.11
CA ARG A 212 -22.70 -15.54 -10.56
C ARG A 212 -21.39 -14.91 -11.07
N ARG A 213 -20.30 -15.07 -10.31
CA ARG A 213 -19.01 -14.46 -10.66
C ARG A 213 -18.36 -15.15 -11.85
N ARG A 214 -18.49 -16.48 -11.95
CA ARG A 214 -18.02 -17.28 -13.09
C ARG A 214 -18.70 -16.84 -14.38
N GLU A 215 -20.03 -16.71 -14.39
CA GLU A 215 -20.77 -16.29 -15.61
C GLU A 215 -20.35 -14.91 -16.09
N ARG A 216 -20.11 -13.97 -15.17
CA ARG A 216 -19.61 -12.63 -15.49
C ARG A 216 -18.23 -12.66 -16.14
N LEU A 217 -17.31 -13.48 -15.63
CA LEU A 217 -15.96 -13.63 -16.18
C LEU A 217 -16.00 -14.28 -17.57
N VAL A 218 -16.81 -15.33 -17.75
CA VAL A 218 -17.00 -15.99 -19.05
C VAL A 218 -17.63 -15.03 -20.08
N LYS A 219 -18.59 -14.19 -19.67
CA LYS A 219 -19.18 -13.18 -20.55
C LYS A 219 -18.17 -12.10 -20.95
N LYS A 220 -17.29 -11.71 -20.03
CA LYS A 220 -16.20 -10.74 -20.29
C LYS A 220 -15.16 -11.30 -21.27
N GLN A 221 -14.90 -12.61 -21.26
CA GLN A 221 -14.02 -13.27 -22.25
C GLN A 221 -14.66 -13.40 -23.64
N ARG A 222 -15.99 -13.32 -23.76
CA ARG A 222 -16.71 -13.49 -25.03
C ARG A 222 -17.03 -12.18 -25.76
N ASN A 223 -16.81 -11.04 -25.11
CA ASN A 223 -17.06 -9.69 -25.64
C ASN A 223 -15.73 -8.96 -25.85
#